data_AF-A0AAJ3FW58-F1
#
_entry.id   AF-A0AAJ3FW58-F1
#
_cell.length_a   1.000
_cell.length_b   1.000
_cell.length_c   1.000
_cell.angle_alpha   90.00
_cell.angle_beta   90.00
_cell.angle_gamma   90.00
#
_symmetry.space_group_name_H-M   'P 1'
#
loop_
_entity.id
_entity.type
_entity.pdbx_description
1 polymer ?
#
loop_
_entity_poly.entity_id
_entity_poly.type
_entity_poly.pdbx_seq_one_letter_code
_entity_poly.pdbx_strand_id
1 'polypeptide(L)'
;MPYFPGVDKIRYEGSNSDSPLAFRHYDANKVVLGKPMREHLRMAVCYWHTFVWPGSDVFGAATFKRPWQHAGDPMEVAIGKAEAAFEFFSKLGIDYYCFHDTDVAPEGNSLKDYRNHFAQMVDHLERHQEETGIKLLWGTANCFSNPRFAAGAASNPDPEVFACAAAQVFSAMNATQRLKGSNYVLWGGREGYETLLNTDLKREREQLGRFMRMVVEHKHKLGFKGDLLIEPKPQEPTKHQYDYDSATVFGFLQQFGLENEIKVNIEANHATLAGHSFHHEIATAVSLGIFGSIDANRGDPQNGWDTDQFPNSVEEMTLATYEILKAGGFGNGGFNFDSKVRRQSVDDIDLFHGHVAAMDVLALALERAAAMVQNDQLQQFKDQRYAGWQQPFGKEVLAGNFSLETLAEHAFEHELNPQAVSGRQEMLENVVNRFIYP
;
A
#
# COMPACT_ATOMS: atom_id res chain seq x y z
N MET A 1 -24.74 -18.92 11.95
CA MET A 1 -25.67 -17.77 11.77
C MET A 1 -24.86 -16.66 11.10
N PRO A 2 -25.46 -15.81 10.25
CA PRO A 2 -24.71 -14.73 9.62
C PRO A 2 -24.19 -13.75 10.66
N TYR A 3 -22.96 -13.27 10.48
CA TYR A 3 -22.33 -12.24 11.30
C TYR A 3 -22.90 -10.84 11.02
N PHE A 4 -23.42 -10.61 9.81
CA PHE A 4 -24.00 -9.32 9.40
C PHE A 4 -25.46 -9.49 8.93
N PRO A 5 -26.40 -9.93 9.79
CA PRO A 5 -27.76 -10.31 9.39
C PRO A 5 -28.57 -9.18 8.74
N GLY A 6 -28.25 -7.91 9.02
CA GLY A 6 -28.93 -6.73 8.48
C GLY A 6 -28.33 -6.18 7.18
N VAL A 7 -27.32 -6.84 6.61
CA VAL A 7 -26.62 -6.38 5.40
C VAL A 7 -26.72 -7.45 4.33
N ASP A 8 -27.37 -7.09 3.22
CA ASP A 8 -27.35 -7.86 1.98
C ASP A 8 -26.08 -7.57 1.17
N LYS A 9 -25.90 -8.26 0.05
CA LYS A 9 -24.81 -7.93 -0.88
C LYS A 9 -24.98 -6.51 -1.42
N ILE A 10 -23.95 -5.69 -1.28
CA ILE A 10 -23.91 -4.30 -1.78
C ILE A 10 -23.91 -4.31 -3.31
N ARG A 11 -24.71 -3.43 -3.91
CA ARG A 11 -24.89 -3.35 -5.36
C ARG A 11 -24.64 -1.95 -5.86
N TYR A 12 -24.29 -1.87 -7.14
CA TYR A 12 -24.32 -0.62 -7.88
C TYR A 12 -25.77 -0.21 -8.16
N GLU A 13 -26.12 1.01 -7.78
CA GLU A 13 -27.45 1.61 -7.98
C GLU A 13 -27.41 2.92 -8.78
N GLY A 14 -26.21 3.38 -9.15
CA GLY A 14 -26.02 4.61 -9.91
C GLY A 14 -25.95 5.87 -9.05
N SER A 15 -25.48 6.96 -9.67
CA SER A 15 -25.10 8.20 -9.00
C SER A 15 -26.26 8.92 -8.29
N ASN A 16 -27.51 8.61 -8.66
CA ASN A 16 -28.71 9.24 -8.12
C ASN A 16 -29.37 8.39 -7.00
N SER A 17 -28.72 7.32 -6.53
CA SER A 17 -29.29 6.49 -5.46
C SER A 17 -29.23 7.19 -4.09
N ASP A 18 -30.38 7.20 -3.41
CA ASP A 18 -30.54 7.61 -2.02
C ASP A 18 -30.38 6.45 -1.02
N SER A 19 -30.10 5.23 -1.49
CA SER A 19 -29.88 4.08 -0.60
C SER A 19 -28.70 4.37 0.34
N PRO A 20 -28.84 4.07 1.65
CA PRO A 20 -27.77 4.33 2.62
C PRO A 20 -26.55 3.42 2.41
N LEU A 21 -26.72 2.30 1.71
CA LEU A 21 -25.69 1.28 1.53
C LEU A 21 -25.72 0.66 0.12
N ALA A 22 -25.25 1.43 -0.85
CA ALA A 22 -25.11 1.05 -2.25
C ALA A 22 -23.92 1.77 -2.90
N PHE A 23 -23.34 1.19 -3.95
CA PHE A 23 -22.35 1.89 -4.78
C PHE A 23 -23.05 2.84 -5.76
N ARG A 24 -22.56 4.08 -5.81
CA ARG A 24 -23.01 5.13 -6.72
C ARG A 24 -22.13 5.24 -7.96
N HIS A 25 -20.86 4.87 -7.83
CA HIS A 25 -19.85 4.99 -8.87
C HIS A 25 -19.15 3.66 -9.16
N TYR A 26 -18.98 2.80 -8.17
CA TYR A 26 -18.35 1.50 -8.38
C TYR A 26 -19.32 0.50 -9.04
N ASP A 27 -19.27 0.44 -10.37
CA ASP A 27 -19.78 -0.69 -11.16
C ASP A 27 -18.61 -1.58 -11.56
N ALA A 28 -18.46 -2.72 -10.88
CA ALA A 28 -17.35 -3.66 -11.07
C ALA A 28 -17.14 -4.07 -12.54
N ASN A 29 -18.21 -4.13 -13.35
CA ASN A 29 -18.15 -4.57 -14.75
C ASN A 29 -18.07 -3.42 -15.75
N LYS A 30 -18.22 -2.16 -15.32
CA LYS A 30 -18.09 -1.01 -16.21
C LYS A 30 -16.69 -0.97 -16.81
N VAL A 31 -16.64 -0.91 -18.14
CA VAL A 31 -15.38 -0.88 -18.88
C VAL A 31 -14.84 0.55 -18.94
N VAL A 32 -13.63 0.76 -18.41
CA VAL A 32 -12.88 2.01 -18.47
C VAL A 32 -11.55 1.70 -19.18
N LEU A 33 -11.16 2.45 -20.21
CA LEU A 33 -9.92 2.21 -20.98
C LEU A 33 -9.72 0.73 -21.40
N GLY A 34 -10.81 0.03 -21.74
CA GLY A 34 -10.76 -1.36 -22.21
C GLY A 34 -10.67 -2.45 -21.14
N LYS A 35 -10.69 -2.11 -19.84
CA LYS A 35 -10.77 -3.09 -18.74
C LYS A 35 -11.94 -2.79 -17.78
N PRO A 36 -12.56 -3.80 -17.15
CA PRO A 36 -13.53 -3.60 -16.08
C PRO A 36 -12.93 -2.81 -14.90
N MET A 37 -13.73 -2.00 -14.19
CA MET A 37 -13.28 -1.24 -13.01
C MET A 37 -12.60 -2.13 -11.97
N ARG A 38 -13.15 -3.33 -11.71
CA ARG A 38 -12.56 -4.26 -10.74
C ARG A 38 -11.12 -4.68 -11.08
N GLU A 39 -10.77 -4.75 -12.37
CA GLU A 39 -9.44 -5.12 -12.83
C GLU A 39 -8.45 -3.94 -12.78
N HIS A 40 -8.95 -2.71 -12.88
CA HIS A 40 -8.13 -1.51 -12.63
C HIS A 40 -7.87 -1.33 -11.14
N LEU A 41 -8.90 -1.45 -10.32
CA LEU A 41 -8.83 -1.08 -8.91
C LEU A 41 -8.27 -2.21 -8.03
N ARG A 42 -8.58 -3.48 -8.34
CA ARG A 42 -8.07 -4.66 -7.62
C ARG A 42 -8.12 -4.48 -6.09
N MET A 43 -9.28 -4.02 -5.61
CA MET A 43 -9.42 -3.56 -4.22
C MET A 43 -9.32 -4.72 -3.24
N ALA A 44 -8.70 -4.47 -2.09
CA ALA A 44 -8.55 -5.43 -1.00
C ALA A 44 -9.03 -4.87 0.34
N VAL A 45 -9.54 -5.74 1.22
CA VAL A 45 -9.80 -5.38 2.62
C VAL A 45 -8.61 -5.78 3.47
N CYS A 46 -8.14 -4.83 4.29
CA CYS A 46 -7.19 -5.05 5.36
C CYS A 46 -7.82 -5.87 6.49
N TYR A 47 -7.22 -7.01 6.85
CA TYR A 47 -7.74 -7.89 7.88
C TYR A 47 -7.56 -7.31 9.30
N TRP A 48 -6.41 -6.67 9.59
CA TRP A 48 -6.09 -6.18 10.94
C TRP A 48 -7.04 -5.08 11.40
N HIS A 49 -7.30 -4.06 10.59
CA HIS A 49 -8.22 -3.00 10.97
C HIS A 49 -9.68 -3.44 11.00
N THR A 50 -10.08 -4.31 10.09
CA THR A 50 -11.48 -4.70 9.94
C THR A 50 -11.91 -5.71 11.01
N PHE A 51 -11.05 -6.68 11.35
CA PHE A 51 -11.44 -7.82 12.19
C PHE A 51 -10.62 -7.98 13.48
N VAL A 52 -9.48 -7.31 13.62
CA VAL A 52 -8.56 -7.49 14.77
C VAL A 52 -8.56 -6.29 15.71
N TRP A 53 -8.45 -5.07 15.20
CA TRP A 53 -8.37 -3.87 16.02
C TRP A 53 -9.68 -3.65 16.80
N PRO A 54 -9.65 -3.58 18.15
CA PRO A 54 -10.86 -3.54 18.97
C PRO A 54 -11.35 -2.10 19.27
N GLY A 55 -10.81 -1.11 18.57
CA GLY A 55 -11.15 0.30 18.78
C GLY A 55 -10.45 0.93 20.00
N SER A 56 -9.33 0.37 20.47
CA SER A 56 -8.48 0.98 21.50
C SER A 56 -7.52 2.00 20.90
N ASP A 57 -7.14 3.00 21.69
CA ASP A 57 -6.07 3.96 21.36
C ASP A 57 -5.11 4.09 22.55
N VAL A 58 -4.08 4.93 22.43
CA VAL A 58 -3.07 5.10 23.48
C VAL A 58 -3.62 5.69 24.80
N PHE A 59 -4.86 6.18 24.81
CA PHE A 59 -5.51 6.82 25.96
C PHE A 59 -6.76 6.07 26.46
N GLY A 60 -7.20 5.00 25.79
CA GLY A 60 -8.47 4.38 26.09
C GLY A 60 -8.59 2.91 25.67
N ALA A 61 -9.33 2.16 26.48
CA ALA A 61 -9.64 0.76 26.21
C ALA A 61 -10.51 0.57 24.94
N ALA A 62 -10.63 -0.69 24.53
CA ALA A 62 -11.47 -1.17 23.43
C ALA A 62 -12.92 -0.65 23.53
N THR A 63 -13.51 -0.37 22.37
CA THR A 63 -14.88 0.18 22.25
C THR A 63 -15.81 -0.76 21.51
N PHE A 64 -15.28 -1.64 20.66
CA PHE A 64 -16.09 -2.54 19.84
C PHE A 64 -16.52 -3.78 20.62
N LYS A 65 -17.70 -4.30 20.28
CA LYS A 65 -18.26 -5.54 20.81
C LYS A 65 -18.57 -6.51 19.67
N ARG A 66 -17.57 -6.73 18.80
CA ARG A 66 -17.73 -7.55 17.59
C ARG A 66 -18.00 -9.01 17.96
N PRO A 67 -18.93 -9.71 17.29
CA PRO A 67 -19.22 -11.11 17.59
C PRO A 67 -18.01 -12.05 17.46
N TRP A 68 -17.04 -11.72 16.61
CA TRP A 68 -15.79 -12.47 16.43
C TRP A 68 -14.63 -12.02 17.35
N GLN A 69 -14.85 -11.05 18.24
CA GLN A 69 -13.87 -10.57 19.22
C GLN A 69 -14.35 -10.89 20.64
N HIS A 70 -14.54 -12.18 20.93
CA HIS A 70 -14.98 -12.67 22.24
C HIS A 70 -13.90 -13.52 22.92
N ALA A 71 -13.99 -13.67 24.23
CA ALA A 71 -13.15 -14.59 24.97
C ALA A 71 -13.56 -16.04 24.67
N GLY A 72 -12.58 -16.92 24.44
CA GLY A 72 -12.81 -18.32 24.08
C GLY A 72 -11.49 -19.03 23.79
N ASP A 73 -11.56 -20.23 23.24
CA ASP A 73 -10.38 -20.89 22.67
C ASP A 73 -9.82 -20.02 21.51
N PRO A 74 -8.53 -19.63 21.54
CA PRO A 74 -7.98 -18.73 20.54
C PRO A 74 -8.09 -19.22 19.09
N MET A 75 -8.07 -20.54 18.87
CA MET A 75 -8.20 -21.12 17.54
C MET A 75 -9.66 -21.07 17.07
N GLU A 76 -10.61 -21.42 17.94
CA GLU A 76 -12.05 -21.29 17.61
C GLU A 76 -12.43 -19.83 17.29
N VAL A 77 -11.90 -18.87 18.04
CA VAL A 77 -12.09 -17.44 17.77
C VAL A 77 -11.49 -17.03 16.43
N ALA A 78 -10.30 -17.52 16.09
CA ALA A 78 -9.66 -17.25 14.81
C ALA A 78 -10.46 -17.82 13.62
N ILE A 79 -11.02 -19.02 13.76
CA ILE A 79 -11.88 -19.65 12.76
C ILE A 79 -13.16 -18.81 12.56
N GLY A 80 -13.87 -18.44 13.65
CA GLY A 80 -15.07 -17.61 13.55
C GLY A 80 -14.80 -16.22 12.96
N LYS A 81 -13.62 -15.65 13.21
CA LYS A 81 -13.18 -14.39 12.59
C LYS A 81 -12.96 -14.54 11.09
N ALA A 82 -12.40 -15.67 10.62
CA ALA A 82 -12.30 -15.96 9.20
C ALA A 82 -13.68 -16.11 8.54
N GLU A 83 -14.63 -16.79 9.20
CA GLU A 83 -16.01 -16.88 8.70
C GLU A 83 -16.66 -15.50 8.56
N ALA A 84 -16.53 -14.64 9.58
CA ALA A 84 -17.01 -13.26 9.53
C ALA A 84 -16.34 -12.46 8.40
N ALA A 85 -15.03 -12.62 8.22
CA ALA A 85 -14.28 -11.92 7.19
C ALA A 85 -14.75 -12.27 5.78
N PHE A 86 -14.89 -13.56 5.46
CA PHE A 86 -15.34 -13.98 4.13
C PHE A 86 -16.83 -13.69 3.88
N GLU A 87 -17.68 -13.66 4.91
CA GLU A 87 -19.03 -13.11 4.78
C GLU A 87 -19.00 -11.61 4.43
N PHE A 88 -18.19 -10.82 5.13
CA PHE A 88 -18.02 -9.38 4.88
C PHE A 88 -17.53 -9.13 3.45
N PHE A 89 -16.44 -9.78 3.03
CA PHE A 89 -15.88 -9.64 1.68
C PHE A 89 -16.92 -9.97 0.59
N SER A 90 -17.66 -11.07 0.77
CA SER A 90 -18.68 -11.52 -0.19
C SER A 90 -19.85 -10.52 -0.29
N LYS A 91 -20.28 -9.96 0.84
CA LYS A 91 -21.35 -8.95 0.90
C LYS A 91 -20.89 -7.62 0.32
N LEU A 92 -19.66 -7.19 0.61
CA LEU A 92 -19.08 -5.98 0.03
C LEU A 92 -18.90 -6.12 -1.50
N GLY A 93 -18.67 -7.34 -2.00
CA GLY A 93 -18.42 -7.59 -3.42
C GLY A 93 -16.98 -7.25 -3.82
N ILE A 94 -16.04 -7.41 -2.88
CA ILE A 94 -14.61 -7.15 -3.09
C ILE A 94 -13.88 -8.44 -3.49
N ASP A 95 -12.80 -8.30 -4.25
CA ASP A 95 -12.08 -9.43 -4.85
C ASP A 95 -10.91 -9.93 -4.01
N TYR A 96 -10.34 -9.06 -3.18
CA TYR A 96 -9.11 -9.34 -2.48
C TYR A 96 -9.18 -9.04 -0.97
N TYR A 97 -8.26 -9.64 -0.23
CA TYR A 97 -7.93 -9.29 1.16
C TYR A 97 -6.41 -9.33 1.38
N CYS A 98 -5.96 -8.71 2.47
CA CYS A 98 -4.58 -8.70 2.94
C CYS A 98 -4.51 -9.09 4.41
N PHE A 99 -3.44 -9.76 4.87
CA PHE A 99 -3.30 -10.15 6.29
C PHE A 99 -1.86 -10.18 6.79
N HIS A 100 -1.65 -9.94 8.10
CA HIS A 100 -0.50 -10.43 8.83
C HIS A 100 -0.77 -11.83 9.39
N ASP A 101 0.27 -12.67 9.45
CA ASP A 101 0.20 -14.01 10.03
C ASP A 101 -0.53 -14.09 11.39
N THR A 102 -0.21 -13.18 12.31
CA THR A 102 -0.83 -13.13 13.65
C THR A 102 -2.23 -12.51 13.68
N ASP A 103 -2.68 -11.89 12.58
CA ASP A 103 -4.06 -11.42 12.46
C ASP A 103 -5.00 -12.59 12.26
N VAL A 104 -4.59 -13.57 11.47
CA VAL A 104 -5.43 -14.72 11.09
C VAL A 104 -5.26 -15.91 12.00
N ALA A 105 -4.15 -16.03 12.74
CA ALA A 105 -3.88 -17.15 13.63
C ALA A 105 -3.30 -16.71 14.98
N PRO A 106 -3.63 -17.42 16.08
CA PRO A 106 -3.02 -17.16 17.38
C PRO A 106 -1.55 -17.62 17.41
N GLU A 107 -0.66 -16.76 17.94
CA GLU A 107 0.77 -17.05 18.06
C GLU A 107 1.08 -18.28 18.94
N GLY A 108 0.26 -18.55 19.96
CA GLY A 108 0.52 -19.60 20.95
C GLY A 108 1.69 -19.27 21.88
N ASN A 109 2.26 -20.30 22.54
CA ASN A 109 3.28 -20.14 23.59
C ASN A 109 4.71 -20.49 23.10
N SER A 110 4.87 -20.88 21.84
CA SER A 110 6.15 -21.28 21.25
C SER A 110 6.14 -21.14 19.74
N LEU A 111 7.31 -21.09 19.10
CA LEU A 111 7.42 -21.13 17.63
C LEU A 111 6.79 -22.39 17.01
N LYS A 112 6.74 -23.49 17.78
CA LYS A 112 6.06 -24.72 17.35
C LYS A 112 4.54 -24.52 17.33
N ASP A 113 3.98 -23.89 18.36
CA ASP A 113 2.55 -23.58 18.42
C ASP A 113 2.17 -22.61 17.29
N TYR A 114 2.91 -21.50 17.15
CA TYR A 114 2.76 -20.55 16.05
C TYR A 114 2.69 -21.26 14.69
N ARG A 115 3.68 -22.11 14.39
CA ARG A 115 3.74 -22.81 13.11
C ARG A 115 2.55 -23.73 12.89
N ASN A 116 2.11 -24.43 13.94
CA ASN A 116 0.98 -25.37 13.85
C ASN A 116 -0.36 -24.62 13.71
N HIS A 117 -0.58 -23.60 14.53
CA HIS A 117 -1.80 -22.78 14.50
C HIS A 117 -1.94 -22.04 13.17
N PHE A 118 -0.86 -21.43 12.68
CA PHE A 118 -0.89 -20.71 11.43
C PHE A 118 -1.13 -21.65 10.24
N ALA A 119 -0.49 -22.84 10.23
CA ALA A 119 -0.76 -23.84 9.21
C ALA A 119 -2.23 -24.29 9.19
N GLN A 120 -2.83 -24.51 10.37
CA GLN A 120 -4.26 -24.82 10.48
C GLN A 120 -5.13 -23.70 9.91
N MET A 121 -4.87 -22.45 10.26
CA MET A 121 -5.65 -21.32 9.74
C MET A 121 -5.49 -21.13 8.23
N VAL A 122 -4.31 -21.41 7.68
CA VAL A 122 -4.12 -21.43 6.22
C VAL A 122 -5.03 -22.46 5.54
N ASP A 123 -5.26 -23.63 6.15
CA ASP A 123 -6.23 -24.62 5.62
C ASP A 123 -7.69 -24.10 5.65
N HIS A 124 -8.04 -23.23 6.61
CA HIS A 124 -9.35 -22.58 6.66
C HIS A 124 -9.49 -21.48 5.61
N LEU A 125 -8.46 -20.62 5.48
CA LEU A 125 -8.44 -19.54 4.50
C LEU A 125 -8.49 -20.08 3.07
N GLU A 126 -7.72 -21.12 2.76
CA GLU A 126 -7.69 -21.77 1.43
C GLU A 126 -9.09 -22.29 1.03
N ARG A 127 -9.78 -22.98 1.95
CA ARG A 127 -11.17 -23.44 1.72
C ARG A 127 -12.12 -22.29 1.47
N HIS A 128 -12.04 -21.22 2.25
CA HIS A 128 -12.89 -20.06 2.03
C HIS A 128 -12.60 -19.36 0.69
N GLN A 129 -11.34 -19.28 0.25
CA GLN A 129 -11.00 -18.78 -1.08
C GLN A 129 -11.60 -19.67 -2.18
N GLU A 130 -11.58 -20.99 -2.03
CA GLU A 130 -12.17 -21.94 -2.98
C GLU A 130 -13.71 -21.81 -3.05
N GLU A 131 -14.37 -21.64 -1.90
CA GLU A 131 -15.83 -21.52 -1.81
C GLU A 131 -16.36 -20.19 -2.37
N THR A 132 -15.62 -19.10 -2.15
CA THR A 132 -16.10 -17.73 -2.44
C THR A 132 -15.51 -17.11 -3.71
N GLY A 133 -14.34 -17.59 -4.14
CA GLY A 133 -13.55 -17.00 -5.22
C GLY A 133 -12.77 -15.74 -4.82
N ILE A 134 -12.83 -15.31 -3.55
CA ILE A 134 -12.01 -14.23 -3.01
C ILE A 134 -10.53 -14.64 -3.02
N LYS A 135 -9.63 -13.69 -3.28
CA LYS A 135 -8.21 -13.95 -3.49
C LYS A 135 -7.35 -13.18 -2.48
N LEU A 136 -6.14 -13.65 -2.26
CA LEU A 136 -5.15 -12.93 -1.45
C LEU A 136 -4.43 -11.92 -2.34
N LEU A 137 -4.47 -10.63 -1.99
CA LEU A 137 -3.63 -9.64 -2.69
C LEU A 137 -2.19 -9.79 -2.18
N TRP A 138 -2.01 -9.82 -0.86
CA TRP A 138 -0.73 -10.12 -0.24
C TRP A 138 -0.87 -10.59 1.21
N GLY A 139 0.09 -11.38 1.65
CA GLY A 139 0.32 -11.66 3.07
C GLY A 139 1.60 -10.98 3.55
N THR A 140 1.74 -10.89 4.87
CA THR A 140 2.92 -10.32 5.54
C THR A 140 3.10 -10.97 6.93
N ALA A 141 4.23 -10.70 7.59
CA ALA A 141 4.50 -11.13 8.95
C ALA A 141 4.46 -9.95 9.91
N ASN A 142 3.70 -10.06 11.00
CA ASN A 142 3.74 -9.09 12.09
C ASN A 142 4.98 -9.35 12.96
N CYS A 143 6.08 -8.71 12.59
CA CYS A 143 7.33 -8.69 13.34
C CYS A 143 7.49 -7.41 14.17
N PHE A 144 6.39 -6.85 14.71
CA PHE A 144 6.43 -5.54 15.39
C PHE A 144 5.54 -5.43 16.65
N SER A 145 4.52 -6.27 16.80
CA SER A 145 3.62 -6.25 17.97
C SER A 145 4.18 -7.03 19.16
N ASN A 146 4.80 -8.19 18.93
CA ASN A 146 5.31 -9.04 20.02
C ASN A 146 6.45 -8.32 20.78
N PRO A 147 6.49 -8.35 22.13
CA PRO A 147 7.52 -7.66 22.92
C PRO A 147 8.97 -8.00 22.53
N ARG A 148 9.22 -9.18 21.96
CA ARG A 148 10.56 -9.56 21.49
C ARG A 148 11.12 -8.61 20.42
N PHE A 149 10.26 -7.94 19.66
CA PHE A 149 10.63 -7.04 18.57
C PHE A 149 10.80 -5.58 19.00
N ALA A 150 10.81 -5.28 20.30
CA ALA A 150 10.90 -3.91 20.81
C ALA A 150 12.14 -3.14 20.30
N ALA A 151 13.23 -3.84 20.00
CA ALA A 151 14.47 -3.25 19.48
C ALA A 151 14.72 -3.57 17.99
N GLY A 152 13.66 -3.84 17.21
CA GLY A 152 13.75 -4.22 15.80
C GLY A 152 13.51 -5.71 15.55
N ALA A 153 13.44 -6.10 14.29
CA ALA A 153 13.28 -7.50 13.89
C ALA A 153 14.50 -7.95 13.09
N ALA A 154 14.61 -7.55 11.82
CA ALA A 154 15.81 -7.74 11.02
C ALA A 154 16.92 -6.75 11.38
N SER A 155 16.59 -5.58 11.95
CA SER A 155 17.56 -4.62 12.48
C SER A 155 17.93 -4.86 13.95
N ASN A 156 17.45 -5.94 14.58
CA ASN A 156 17.65 -6.14 16.01
C ASN A 156 19.14 -6.32 16.38
N PRO A 157 19.60 -5.74 17.51
CA PRO A 157 20.94 -6.01 18.05
C PRO A 157 21.19 -7.47 18.45
N ASP A 158 20.13 -8.23 18.73
CA ASP A 158 20.15 -9.64 19.11
C ASP A 158 19.91 -10.57 17.89
N PRO A 159 20.88 -11.42 17.50
CA PRO A 159 20.72 -12.34 16.38
C PRO A 159 19.65 -13.43 16.59
N GLU A 160 19.24 -13.74 17.83
CA GLU A 160 18.14 -14.68 18.07
C GLU A 160 16.77 -14.08 17.70
N VAL A 161 16.59 -12.77 17.92
CA VAL A 161 15.39 -12.05 17.47
C VAL A 161 15.33 -11.97 15.95
N PHE A 162 16.48 -11.72 15.29
CA PHE A 162 16.61 -11.80 13.83
C PHE A 162 16.14 -13.18 13.31
N ALA A 163 16.55 -14.27 13.98
CA ALA A 163 16.12 -15.62 13.61
C ALA A 163 14.61 -15.86 13.82
N CYS A 164 14.02 -15.26 14.87
CA CYS A 164 12.57 -15.32 15.09
C CYS A 164 11.79 -14.58 13.98
N ALA A 165 12.25 -13.38 13.58
CA ALA A 165 11.68 -12.64 12.46
C ALA A 165 11.77 -13.45 11.15
N ALA A 166 12.92 -14.09 10.90
CA ALA A 166 13.10 -14.96 9.74
C ALA A 166 12.12 -16.15 9.76
N ALA A 167 11.85 -16.74 10.93
CA ALA A 167 10.88 -17.84 11.07
C ALA A 167 9.44 -17.41 10.73
N GLN A 168 9.02 -16.21 11.16
CA GLN A 168 7.70 -15.67 10.82
C GLN A 168 7.61 -15.30 9.33
N VAL A 169 8.58 -14.57 8.80
CA VAL A 169 8.62 -14.19 7.38
C VAL A 169 8.65 -15.42 6.47
N PHE A 170 9.45 -16.45 6.80
CA PHE A 170 9.43 -17.72 6.09
C PHE A 170 8.02 -18.33 6.11
N SER A 171 7.38 -18.40 7.26
CA SER A 171 6.06 -19.04 7.40
C SER A 171 4.98 -18.27 6.65
N ALA A 172 4.91 -16.95 6.84
CA ALA A 172 3.97 -16.06 6.16
C ALA A 172 4.13 -16.08 4.64
N MET A 173 5.37 -16.13 4.14
CA MET A 173 5.62 -16.19 2.70
C MET A 173 5.21 -17.54 2.09
N ASN A 174 5.46 -18.65 2.78
CA ASN A 174 4.98 -19.97 2.33
C ASN A 174 3.44 -20.03 2.32
N ALA A 175 2.78 -19.47 3.34
CA ALA A 175 1.33 -19.35 3.39
C ALA A 175 0.80 -18.47 2.24
N THR A 176 1.46 -17.35 1.96
CA THR A 176 1.10 -16.44 0.87
C THR A 176 1.18 -17.14 -0.48
N GLN A 177 2.26 -17.90 -0.75
CA GLN A 177 2.35 -18.71 -1.97
C GLN A 177 1.23 -19.76 -2.05
N ARG A 178 0.94 -20.46 -0.94
CA ARG A 178 -0.11 -21.49 -0.90
C ARG A 178 -1.49 -20.90 -1.20
N LEU A 179 -1.81 -19.77 -0.59
CA LEU A 179 -3.05 -19.00 -0.79
C LEU A 179 -3.05 -18.16 -2.09
N LYS A 180 -2.05 -18.37 -2.96
CA LYS A 180 -1.90 -17.72 -4.27
C LYS A 180 -1.93 -16.18 -4.18
N GLY A 181 -1.28 -15.65 -3.15
CA GLY A 181 -1.07 -14.21 -2.95
C GLY A 181 -0.37 -13.58 -4.16
N SER A 182 -0.85 -12.42 -4.58
CA SER A 182 -0.28 -11.70 -5.72
C SER A 182 1.05 -11.02 -5.37
N ASN A 183 1.27 -10.68 -4.09
CA ASN A 183 2.49 -10.04 -3.59
C ASN A 183 2.80 -10.53 -2.15
N TYR A 184 3.96 -10.17 -1.63
CA TYR A 184 4.32 -10.33 -0.22
C TYR A 184 4.94 -9.02 0.31
N VAL A 185 4.40 -8.48 1.41
CA VAL A 185 4.77 -7.17 1.95
C VAL A 185 5.75 -7.32 3.12
N LEU A 186 6.65 -6.36 3.26
CA LEU A 186 7.54 -6.15 4.41
C LEU A 186 7.41 -4.68 4.86
N TRP A 187 6.59 -4.44 5.88
CA TRP A 187 6.54 -3.14 6.55
C TRP A 187 7.46 -3.14 7.78
N GLY A 188 8.38 -2.18 7.83
CA GLY A 188 9.43 -2.09 8.82
C GLY A 188 9.02 -1.48 10.16
N GLY A 189 7.87 -1.85 10.74
CA GLY A 189 7.31 -1.15 11.91
C GLY A 189 8.24 -1.03 13.13
N ARG A 190 9.25 -1.90 13.28
CA ARG A 190 10.32 -1.75 14.30
C ARG A 190 11.72 -1.61 13.69
N GLU A 191 11.83 -1.60 12.37
CA GLU A 191 13.08 -1.52 11.62
C GLU A 191 13.51 -0.05 11.52
N GLY A 192 14.05 0.43 12.63
CA GLY A 192 14.42 1.82 12.84
C GLY A 192 15.01 2.00 14.22
N TYR A 193 15.01 3.22 14.74
CA TYR A 193 15.54 3.48 16.07
C TYR A 193 14.66 4.44 16.88
N GLU A 194 14.81 4.39 18.20
CA GLU A 194 14.26 5.39 19.13
C GLU A 194 15.32 6.45 19.49
N THR A 195 16.60 6.06 19.59
CA THR A 195 17.71 6.97 19.89
C THR A 195 18.98 6.58 19.14
N LEU A 196 19.70 7.58 18.61
CA LEU A 196 20.99 7.33 17.95
C LEU A 196 22.11 6.97 18.92
N LEU A 197 21.93 7.18 20.22
CA LEU A 197 22.97 6.94 21.22
C LEU A 197 23.32 5.46 21.38
N ASN A 198 22.42 4.56 21.03
CA ASN A 198 22.62 3.11 21.11
C ASN A 198 22.41 2.38 19.78
N THR A 199 22.33 3.12 18.67
CA THR A 199 22.07 2.56 17.33
C THR A 199 23.32 2.69 16.46
N ASP A 200 23.77 1.56 15.92
CA ASP A 200 24.75 1.53 14.84
C ASP A 200 24.01 1.46 13.50
N LEU A 201 23.73 2.63 12.91
CA LEU A 201 22.98 2.76 11.66
C LEU A 201 23.56 1.94 10.51
N LYS A 202 24.89 1.81 10.46
CA LYS A 202 25.54 1.06 9.38
C LYS A 202 25.26 -0.42 9.56
N ARG A 203 25.47 -0.93 10.78
CA ARG A 203 25.28 -2.34 11.10
C ARG A 203 23.83 -2.78 10.90
N GLU A 204 22.87 -2.01 11.41
CA GLU A 204 21.45 -2.33 11.28
C GLU A 204 21.00 -2.34 9.82
N ARG A 205 21.47 -1.40 9.00
CA ARG A 205 21.21 -1.42 7.55
C ARG A 205 21.86 -2.61 6.84
N GLU A 206 23.07 -3.02 7.23
CA GLU A 206 23.72 -4.22 6.68
C GLU A 206 22.96 -5.51 7.06
N GLN A 207 22.43 -5.58 8.28
CA GLN A 207 21.57 -6.69 8.74
C GLN A 207 20.26 -6.73 7.95
N LEU A 208 19.57 -5.60 7.81
CA LEU A 208 18.34 -5.50 7.00
C LEU A 208 18.60 -5.87 5.53
N GLY A 209 19.69 -5.37 4.95
CA GLY A 209 20.10 -5.73 3.58
C GLY A 209 20.44 -7.21 3.42
N ARG A 210 20.99 -7.89 4.45
CA ARG A 210 21.14 -9.35 4.44
C ARG A 210 19.79 -10.05 4.55
N PHE A 211 18.90 -9.60 5.42
CA PHE A 211 17.58 -10.18 5.61
C PHE A 211 16.75 -10.12 4.33
N MET A 212 16.69 -8.97 3.67
CA MET A 212 15.97 -8.81 2.39
C MET A 212 16.52 -9.73 1.29
N ARG A 213 17.84 -9.93 1.22
CA ARG A 213 18.44 -10.93 0.31
C ARG A 213 18.00 -12.35 0.65
N MET A 214 17.88 -12.72 1.93
CA MET A 214 17.35 -14.04 2.32
C MET A 214 15.89 -14.23 1.91
N VAL A 215 15.07 -13.17 1.99
CA VAL A 215 13.68 -13.20 1.52
C VAL A 215 13.63 -13.39 0.00
N VAL A 216 14.45 -12.68 -0.76
CA VAL A 216 14.59 -12.86 -2.22
C VAL A 216 15.10 -14.26 -2.58
N GLU A 217 16.13 -14.76 -1.90
CA GLU A 217 16.65 -16.13 -2.08
C GLU A 217 15.52 -17.16 -1.87
N HIS A 218 14.70 -16.97 -0.83
CA HIS A 218 13.58 -17.83 -0.52
C HIS A 218 12.43 -17.69 -1.55
N LYS A 219 12.09 -16.47 -2.00
CA LYS A 219 11.15 -16.22 -3.12
C LYS A 219 11.44 -17.11 -4.31
N HIS A 220 12.70 -17.06 -4.77
CA HIS A 220 13.15 -17.80 -5.94
C HIS A 220 13.14 -19.30 -5.70
N LYS A 221 13.61 -19.75 -4.52
CA LYS A 221 13.59 -21.17 -4.14
C LYS A 221 12.18 -21.74 -4.06
N LEU A 222 11.24 -20.98 -3.51
CA LEU A 222 9.82 -21.33 -3.40
C LEU A 222 9.12 -21.29 -4.76
N GLY A 223 9.66 -20.57 -5.74
CA GLY A 223 9.04 -20.32 -7.03
C GLY A 223 7.91 -19.29 -6.97
N PHE A 224 7.88 -18.44 -5.92
CA PHE A 224 6.88 -17.39 -5.75
C PHE A 224 7.00 -16.35 -6.88
N LYS A 225 5.89 -16.14 -7.60
CA LYS A 225 5.84 -15.27 -8.79
C LYS A 225 5.34 -13.86 -8.51
N GLY A 226 4.80 -13.62 -7.32
CA GLY A 226 4.36 -12.31 -6.89
C GLY A 226 5.54 -11.37 -6.63
N ASP A 227 5.23 -10.07 -6.54
CA ASP A 227 6.21 -9.05 -6.19
C ASP A 227 6.53 -9.10 -4.68
N LEU A 228 7.76 -8.74 -4.31
CA LEU A 228 8.10 -8.38 -2.93
C LEU A 228 7.95 -6.87 -2.78
N LEU A 229 7.31 -6.43 -1.71
CA LEU A 229 6.99 -5.03 -1.50
C LEU A 229 7.56 -4.56 -0.17
N ILE A 230 8.30 -3.45 -0.16
CA ILE A 230 8.59 -2.68 1.05
C ILE A 230 7.53 -1.58 1.17
N GLU A 231 7.02 -1.36 2.36
CA GLU A 231 6.03 -0.32 2.62
C GLU A 231 6.68 0.86 3.34
N PRO A 232 6.94 1.99 2.65
CA PRO A 232 7.66 3.09 3.28
C PRO A 232 6.82 3.77 4.36
N LYS A 233 7.47 4.14 5.45
CA LYS A 233 6.93 4.99 6.51
C LYS A 233 8.07 5.75 7.20
N PRO A 234 7.91 7.04 7.55
CA PRO A 234 9.00 7.84 8.13
C PRO A 234 9.33 7.52 9.58
N GLN A 235 8.32 7.12 10.37
CA GLN A 235 8.35 6.99 11.83
C GLN A 235 7.05 6.31 12.30
N GLU A 236 6.91 6.18 13.63
CA GLU A 236 5.74 5.60 14.31
C GLU A 236 5.57 4.10 14.04
N PRO A 237 5.93 3.24 15.01
CA PRO A 237 6.25 3.54 16.40
C PRO A 237 7.71 3.98 16.67
N THR A 238 8.61 3.85 15.69
CA THR A 238 10.01 4.29 15.84
C THR A 238 10.12 5.82 15.81
N LYS A 239 11.23 6.38 16.32
CA LYS A 239 11.54 7.81 16.13
C LYS A 239 11.91 8.08 14.67
N HIS A 240 12.60 7.14 14.05
CA HIS A 240 12.96 7.15 12.63
C HIS A 240 12.94 5.71 12.13
N GLN A 241 12.16 5.47 11.09
CA GLN A 241 12.11 4.19 10.38
C GLN A 241 13.02 4.26 9.15
N TYR A 242 13.74 3.18 8.86
CA TYR A 242 14.79 3.18 7.84
C TYR A 242 14.25 3.33 6.41
N ASP A 243 13.12 2.70 6.15
CA ASP A 243 12.31 2.75 4.94
C ASP A 243 11.44 4.02 4.91
N TYR A 244 12.10 5.19 5.00
CA TYR A 244 11.45 6.48 5.28
C TYR A 244 10.42 6.94 4.23
N ASP A 245 10.79 6.86 2.95
CA ASP A 245 9.98 7.21 1.78
C ASP A 245 10.44 6.41 0.55
N SER A 246 9.74 6.54 -0.58
CA SER A 246 10.02 5.77 -1.80
C SER A 246 11.44 5.98 -2.34
N ALA A 247 11.97 7.20 -2.25
CA ALA A 247 13.32 7.51 -2.71
C ALA A 247 14.40 6.91 -1.78
N THR A 248 14.17 6.96 -0.47
CA THR A 248 15.04 6.34 0.55
C THR A 248 15.08 4.83 0.37
N VAL A 249 13.93 4.21 0.14
CA VAL A 249 13.84 2.78 -0.16
C VAL A 249 14.61 2.46 -1.44
N PHE A 250 14.44 3.22 -2.53
CA PHE A 250 15.22 2.99 -3.76
C PHE A 250 16.74 3.07 -3.52
N GLY A 251 17.21 4.06 -2.75
CA GLY A 251 18.62 4.17 -2.38
C GLY A 251 19.12 2.97 -1.58
N PHE A 252 18.32 2.45 -0.66
CA PHE A 252 18.61 1.22 0.07
C PHE A 252 18.69 0.00 -0.89
N LEU A 253 17.71 -0.13 -1.79
CA LEU A 253 17.67 -1.23 -2.75
C LEU A 253 18.91 -1.23 -3.65
N GLN A 254 19.29 -0.08 -4.20
CA GLN A 254 20.51 0.09 -5.00
C GLN A 254 21.78 -0.30 -4.24
N GLN A 255 21.89 0.12 -2.97
CA GLN A 255 23.06 -0.20 -2.14
C GLN A 255 23.25 -1.72 -1.96
N PHE A 256 22.16 -2.48 -1.90
CA PHE A 256 22.19 -3.92 -1.63
C PHE A 256 21.88 -4.80 -2.86
N GLY A 257 21.73 -4.21 -4.05
CA GLY A 257 21.46 -4.92 -5.31
C GLY A 257 20.08 -5.59 -5.35
N LEU A 258 19.05 -4.89 -4.85
CA LEU A 258 17.69 -5.40 -4.68
C LEU A 258 16.65 -4.65 -5.53
N GLU A 259 17.07 -3.62 -6.29
CA GLU A 259 16.20 -2.72 -7.06
C GLU A 259 15.39 -3.42 -8.15
N ASN A 260 15.82 -4.59 -8.60
CA ASN A 260 15.14 -5.40 -9.61
C ASN A 260 14.28 -6.53 -9.01
N GLU A 261 14.27 -6.65 -7.68
CA GLU A 261 13.62 -7.76 -6.96
C GLU A 261 12.48 -7.31 -6.06
N ILE A 262 12.55 -6.06 -5.58
CA ILE A 262 11.65 -5.48 -4.59
C ILE A 262 11.10 -4.16 -5.13
N LYS A 263 9.80 -3.97 -4.94
CA LYS A 263 9.04 -2.76 -5.28
C LYS A 263 8.50 -2.12 -4.00
N VAL A 264 7.75 -1.02 -4.12
CA VAL A 264 7.10 -0.37 -2.98
C VAL A 264 5.59 -0.60 -2.94
N ASN A 265 5.07 -0.77 -1.73
CA ASN A 265 3.65 -0.59 -1.38
C ASN A 265 3.51 0.81 -0.79
N ILE A 266 2.81 1.73 -1.45
CA ILE A 266 2.77 3.14 -1.00
C ILE A 266 1.47 3.37 -0.26
N GLU A 267 1.56 3.89 0.96
CA GLU A 267 0.41 4.31 1.74
C GLU A 267 0.26 5.84 1.75
N ALA A 268 -0.97 6.32 1.58
CA ALA A 268 -1.26 7.75 1.57
C ALA A 268 -0.97 8.46 2.90
N ASN A 269 -1.36 7.88 4.04
CA ASN A 269 -1.08 8.46 5.35
C ASN A 269 0.43 8.49 5.62
N HIS A 270 1.16 7.41 5.31
CA HIS A 270 2.62 7.36 5.44
C HIS A 270 3.33 8.42 4.59
N ALA A 271 2.90 8.59 3.32
CA ALA A 271 3.45 9.62 2.43
C ALA A 271 3.32 11.02 3.06
N THR A 272 2.13 11.37 3.56
CA THR A 272 1.88 12.68 4.18
C THR A 272 2.62 12.87 5.50
N LEU A 273 2.79 11.81 6.30
CA LEU A 273 3.64 11.86 7.50
C LEU A 273 5.12 12.12 7.16
N ALA A 274 5.59 11.69 5.99
CA ALA A 274 6.96 11.93 5.52
C ALA A 274 7.15 13.36 4.97
N GLY A 275 6.09 14.16 4.92
CA GLY A 275 6.10 15.51 4.34
C GLY A 275 5.87 15.53 2.83
N HIS A 276 5.42 14.42 2.23
CA HIS A 276 5.17 14.28 0.80
C HIS A 276 3.68 14.20 0.49
N SER A 277 3.26 14.63 -0.70
CA SER A 277 1.91 14.28 -1.16
C SER A 277 1.88 12.81 -1.59
N PHE A 278 0.72 12.16 -1.48
CA PHE A 278 0.54 10.80 -1.99
C PHE A 278 0.83 10.70 -3.49
N HIS A 279 0.44 11.73 -4.25
CA HIS A 279 0.76 11.87 -5.68
C HIS A 279 2.27 11.90 -5.94
N HIS A 280 3.05 12.59 -5.11
CA HIS A 280 4.52 12.64 -5.22
C HIS A 280 5.13 11.24 -5.09
N GLU A 281 4.78 10.52 -4.02
CA GLU A 281 5.38 9.20 -3.76
C GLU A 281 5.11 8.21 -4.90
N ILE A 282 3.90 8.21 -5.45
CA ILE A 282 3.56 7.39 -6.62
C ILE A 282 4.39 7.80 -7.84
N ALA A 283 4.43 9.09 -8.17
CA ALA A 283 5.19 9.58 -9.32
C ALA A 283 6.69 9.25 -9.18
N THR A 284 7.24 9.39 -7.98
CA THR A 284 8.62 9.02 -7.63
C THR A 284 8.85 7.53 -7.86
N ALA A 285 8.04 6.65 -7.26
CA ALA A 285 8.18 5.20 -7.41
C ALA A 285 8.04 4.73 -8.87
N VAL A 286 7.11 5.33 -9.64
CA VAL A 286 6.94 5.06 -11.07
C VAL A 286 8.19 5.47 -11.85
N SER A 287 8.73 6.66 -11.59
CA SER A 287 9.93 7.17 -12.27
C SER A 287 11.18 6.33 -11.98
N LEU A 288 11.23 5.72 -10.80
CA LEU A 288 12.33 4.85 -10.35
C LEU A 288 12.12 3.38 -10.75
N GLY A 289 10.97 3.04 -11.36
CA GLY A 289 10.66 1.69 -11.82
C GLY A 289 10.31 0.69 -10.71
N ILE A 290 10.02 1.17 -9.50
CA ILE A 290 9.77 0.34 -8.31
C ILE A 290 8.32 0.42 -7.81
N PHE A 291 7.39 1.01 -8.56
CA PHE A 291 5.97 1.03 -8.19
C PHE A 291 5.35 -0.39 -8.16
N GLY A 292 4.76 -0.77 -7.02
CA GLY A 292 4.20 -2.10 -6.79
C GLY A 292 2.70 -2.11 -6.50
N SER A 293 2.31 -1.60 -5.33
CA SER A 293 0.94 -1.63 -4.80
C SER A 293 0.63 -0.36 -3.99
N ILE A 294 -0.63 -0.19 -3.58
CA ILE A 294 -1.09 0.92 -2.76
C ILE A 294 -1.84 0.43 -1.52
N ASP A 295 -1.62 1.12 -0.40
CA ASP A 295 -2.56 1.21 0.70
C ASP A 295 -3.37 2.52 0.61
N ALA A 296 -4.67 2.35 0.33
CA ALA A 296 -5.61 3.41 0.08
C ALA A 296 -6.26 3.87 1.38
N ASN A 297 -5.70 4.92 1.96
CA ASN A 297 -6.22 5.57 3.15
C ASN A 297 -5.98 7.09 3.07
N ARG A 298 -6.08 7.78 4.20
CA ARG A 298 -5.63 9.16 4.38
C ARG A 298 -5.24 9.42 5.82
N GLY A 299 -4.37 10.41 5.99
CA GLY A 299 -4.09 11.05 7.26
C GLY A 299 -5.01 12.20 7.61
N ASP A 300 -4.63 12.90 8.66
CA ASP A 300 -5.17 14.20 9.01
C ASP A 300 -4.00 15.20 9.10
N PRO A 301 -3.93 16.23 8.24
CA PRO A 301 -2.79 17.14 8.22
C PRO A 301 -2.60 17.97 9.50
N GLN A 302 -3.56 17.97 10.42
CA GLN A 302 -3.45 18.59 11.74
C GLN A 302 -3.02 17.60 12.83
N ASN A 303 -2.89 16.30 12.51
CA ASN A 303 -2.49 15.24 13.43
C ASN A 303 -1.28 14.49 12.87
N GLY A 304 -0.10 14.73 13.47
CA GLY A 304 1.17 14.14 13.03
C GLY A 304 1.38 12.67 13.43
N TRP A 305 0.34 11.85 13.31
CA TRP A 305 0.36 10.40 13.52
C TRP A 305 -0.59 9.71 12.54
N ASP A 306 -0.50 8.38 12.48
CA ASP A 306 -1.28 7.57 11.57
C ASP A 306 -2.75 7.43 12.01
N THR A 307 -3.65 7.93 11.17
CA THR A 307 -5.08 7.94 11.48
C THR A 307 -5.84 6.81 10.79
N ASP A 308 -5.26 6.23 9.75
CA ASP A 308 -5.79 5.14 8.91
C ASP A 308 -7.23 5.39 8.51
N GLN A 309 -7.55 6.62 8.08
CA GLN A 309 -8.90 6.96 7.64
C GLN A 309 -9.14 6.46 6.23
N PHE A 310 -10.36 6.02 5.94
CA PHE A 310 -10.75 5.72 4.55
C PHE A 310 -10.52 6.94 3.64
N PRO A 311 -10.09 6.73 2.39
CA PRO A 311 -9.95 7.82 1.44
C PRO A 311 -11.31 8.43 1.14
N ASN A 312 -11.38 9.76 1.13
CA ASN A 312 -12.63 10.50 0.94
C ASN A 312 -12.52 11.66 -0.07
N SER A 313 -11.34 11.87 -0.67
CA SER A 313 -11.11 12.92 -1.66
C SER A 313 -10.98 12.30 -3.05
N VAL A 314 -11.87 12.70 -3.95
CA VAL A 314 -11.78 12.34 -5.36
C VAL A 314 -10.63 13.10 -6.01
N GLU A 315 -10.33 14.32 -5.53
CA GLU A 315 -9.27 15.19 -6.02
C GLU A 315 -7.90 14.53 -5.88
N GLU A 316 -7.56 14.09 -4.65
CA GLU A 316 -6.29 13.44 -4.35
C GLU A 316 -6.16 12.10 -5.09
N MET A 317 -7.22 11.27 -5.02
CA MET A 317 -7.21 9.95 -5.65
C MET A 317 -7.19 10.02 -7.18
N THR A 318 -7.73 11.07 -7.80
CA THR A 318 -7.67 11.27 -9.26
C THR A 318 -6.24 11.47 -9.72
N LEU A 319 -5.45 12.30 -9.03
CA LEU A 319 -4.05 12.55 -9.39
C LEU A 319 -3.17 11.30 -9.17
N ALA A 320 -3.37 10.60 -8.05
CA ALA A 320 -2.72 9.32 -7.79
C ALA A 320 -3.03 8.29 -8.89
N THR A 321 -4.32 8.11 -9.19
CA THR A 321 -4.77 7.15 -10.21
C THR A 321 -4.30 7.55 -11.62
N TYR A 322 -4.18 8.84 -11.92
CA TYR A 322 -3.63 9.33 -13.18
C TYR A 322 -2.19 8.85 -13.38
N GLU A 323 -1.30 8.99 -12.39
CA GLU A 323 0.08 8.47 -12.50
C GLU A 323 0.11 6.95 -12.63
N ILE A 324 -0.75 6.23 -11.90
CA ILE A 324 -0.89 4.78 -11.98
C ILE A 324 -1.30 4.35 -13.40
N LEU A 325 -2.31 5.01 -13.99
CA LEU A 325 -2.75 4.71 -15.37
C LEU A 325 -1.65 5.05 -16.39
N LYS A 326 -0.92 6.15 -16.21
CA LYS A 326 0.23 6.52 -17.06
C LYS A 326 1.36 5.50 -17.00
N ALA A 327 1.54 4.85 -15.85
CA ALA A 327 2.49 3.76 -15.66
C ALA A 327 1.99 2.40 -16.22
N GLY A 328 0.76 2.33 -16.75
CA GLY A 328 0.17 1.10 -17.29
C GLY A 328 -0.79 0.36 -16.35
N GLY A 329 -1.10 0.93 -15.19
CA GLY A 329 -1.91 0.32 -14.14
C GLY A 329 -1.10 -0.58 -13.21
N PHE A 330 -1.79 -1.26 -12.29
CA PHE A 330 -1.15 -2.26 -11.45
C PHE A 330 -0.70 -3.48 -12.27
N GLY A 331 0.48 -4.00 -11.93
CA GLY A 331 0.89 -5.36 -12.25
C GLY A 331 0.21 -6.35 -11.32
N ASN A 332 0.92 -6.78 -10.27
CA ASN A 332 0.40 -7.69 -9.26
C ASN A 332 -0.29 -6.98 -8.07
N GLY A 333 -0.01 -5.70 -7.84
CA GLY A 333 -0.58 -4.89 -6.76
C GLY A 333 -2.05 -4.53 -6.93
N GLY A 334 -2.56 -3.68 -6.04
CA GLY A 334 -3.94 -3.17 -6.05
C GLY A 334 -4.12 -2.10 -4.98
N PHE A 335 -5.36 -1.68 -4.75
CA PHE A 335 -5.72 -0.77 -3.64
C PHE A 335 -6.17 -1.58 -2.42
N ASN A 336 -5.30 -1.80 -1.43
CA ASN A 336 -5.73 -2.33 -0.14
C ASN A 336 -6.26 -1.19 0.73
N PHE A 337 -7.43 -1.35 1.33
CA PHE A 337 -7.95 -0.37 2.28
C PHE A 337 -7.30 -0.57 3.63
N ASP A 338 -6.05 -0.13 3.79
CA ASP A 338 -5.41 -0.05 5.11
C ASP A 338 -6.03 1.10 5.93
N SER A 339 -7.28 0.88 6.31
CA SER A 339 -8.17 1.86 6.89
C SER A 339 -9.02 1.22 7.98
N LYS A 340 -9.24 1.96 9.05
CA LYS A 340 -10.12 1.56 10.16
C LYS A 340 -11.37 2.44 10.23
N VAL A 341 -12.46 1.86 10.71
CA VAL A 341 -13.59 2.70 11.18
C VAL A 341 -13.16 3.55 12.37
N ARG A 342 -13.89 4.61 12.69
CA ARG A 342 -13.49 5.48 13.80
C ARG A 342 -13.79 4.77 15.13
N ARG A 343 -13.06 5.14 16.19
CA ARG A 343 -13.27 4.59 17.54
C ARG A 343 -14.72 4.70 18.05
N GLN A 344 -15.48 5.68 17.56
CA GLN A 344 -16.89 5.89 17.93
C GLN A 344 -17.88 5.25 16.93
N SER A 345 -17.40 4.75 15.79
CA SER A 345 -18.17 4.02 14.78
C SER A 345 -18.26 2.55 15.19
N VAL A 346 -19.07 2.30 16.22
CA VAL A 346 -19.10 1.03 16.95
C VAL A 346 -20.06 0.00 16.36
N ASP A 347 -20.93 0.37 15.41
CA ASP A 347 -21.90 -0.56 14.84
C ASP A 347 -21.24 -1.40 13.74
N ASP A 348 -21.65 -2.66 13.57
CA ASP A 348 -21.02 -3.56 12.59
C ASP A 348 -21.21 -3.04 11.15
N ILE A 349 -22.31 -2.32 10.91
CA ILE A 349 -22.63 -1.72 9.60
C ILE A 349 -21.66 -0.58 9.22
N ASP A 350 -21.00 0.06 10.19
CA ASP A 350 -20.03 1.13 9.92
C ASP A 350 -18.83 0.62 9.10
N LEU A 351 -18.48 -0.67 9.24
CA LEU A 351 -17.47 -1.31 8.40
C LEU A 351 -17.86 -1.23 6.92
N PHE A 352 -19.14 -1.47 6.59
CA PHE A 352 -19.63 -1.35 5.22
C PHE A 352 -19.70 0.11 4.77
N HIS A 353 -20.18 1.04 5.61
CA HIS A 353 -20.22 2.46 5.24
C HIS A 353 -18.83 3.01 4.87
N GLY A 354 -17.80 2.70 5.67
CA GLY A 354 -16.42 3.12 5.38
C GLY A 354 -15.90 2.59 4.06
N HIS A 355 -16.04 1.27 3.84
CA HIS A 355 -15.56 0.63 2.61
C HIS A 355 -16.36 1.05 1.37
N VAL A 356 -17.68 1.11 1.44
CA VAL A 356 -18.53 1.51 0.30
C VAL A 356 -18.20 2.92 -0.17
N ALA A 357 -18.05 3.86 0.77
CA ALA A 357 -17.65 5.23 0.44
C ALA A 357 -16.26 5.28 -0.22
N ALA A 358 -15.28 4.56 0.33
CA ALA A 358 -13.92 4.52 -0.21
C ALA A 358 -13.86 3.89 -1.62
N MET A 359 -14.58 2.80 -1.84
CA MET A 359 -14.68 2.14 -3.15
C MET A 359 -15.33 3.05 -4.19
N ASP A 360 -16.37 3.81 -3.83
CA ASP A 360 -16.98 4.80 -4.72
C ASP A 360 -16.03 5.95 -5.04
N VAL A 361 -15.26 6.44 -4.06
CA VAL A 361 -14.24 7.48 -4.28
C VAL A 361 -13.18 6.99 -5.27
N LEU A 362 -12.67 5.77 -5.11
CA LEU A 362 -11.69 5.19 -6.03
C LEU A 362 -12.29 4.96 -7.43
N ALA A 363 -13.54 4.49 -7.51
CA ALA A 363 -14.21 4.28 -8.80
C ALA A 363 -14.42 5.59 -9.55
N LEU A 364 -14.86 6.64 -8.85
CA LEU A 364 -15.02 7.97 -9.45
C LEU A 364 -13.67 8.57 -9.85
N ALA A 365 -12.64 8.44 -9.01
CA ALA A 365 -11.29 8.89 -9.31
C ALA A 365 -10.71 8.18 -10.55
N LEU A 366 -10.97 6.87 -10.71
CA LEU A 366 -10.59 6.12 -11.92
C LEU A 366 -11.25 6.69 -13.17
N GLU A 367 -12.54 7.02 -13.13
CA GLU A 367 -13.22 7.65 -14.27
C GLU A 367 -12.62 9.01 -14.62
N ARG A 368 -12.31 9.83 -13.62
CA ARG A 368 -11.71 11.16 -13.83
C ARG A 368 -10.30 11.06 -14.38
N ALA A 369 -9.47 10.20 -13.79
CA ALA A 369 -8.12 9.94 -14.24
C ALA A 369 -8.09 9.35 -15.66
N ALA A 370 -9.01 8.44 -15.98
CA ALA A 370 -9.13 7.89 -17.33
C ALA A 370 -9.48 8.96 -18.36
N ALA A 371 -10.42 9.87 -18.05
CA ALA A 371 -10.74 10.99 -18.91
C ALA A 371 -9.55 11.94 -19.12
N MET A 372 -8.76 12.18 -18.06
CA MET A 372 -7.50 12.93 -18.15
C MET A 372 -6.49 12.24 -19.06
N VAL A 373 -6.30 10.91 -18.95
CA VAL A 373 -5.38 10.16 -19.81
C VAL A 373 -5.82 10.13 -21.28
N GLN A 374 -7.12 10.06 -21.57
CA GLN A 374 -7.64 10.09 -22.94
C GLN A 374 -7.42 11.45 -23.63
N ASN A 375 -7.43 12.53 -22.86
CA ASN A 375 -7.17 13.89 -23.33
C ASN A 375 -6.05 14.51 -22.50
N ASP A 376 -4.86 13.93 -22.61
CA ASP A 376 -3.72 14.19 -21.72
C ASP A 376 -3.03 15.54 -22.00
N GLN A 377 -3.74 16.61 -21.63
CA GLN A 377 -3.26 17.98 -21.74
C GLN A 377 -2.05 18.24 -20.83
N LEU A 378 -1.92 17.50 -19.72
CA LEU A 378 -0.79 17.62 -18.81
C LEU A 378 0.49 17.06 -19.45
N GLN A 379 0.42 15.88 -20.08
CA GLN A 379 1.55 15.33 -20.82
C GLN A 379 1.91 16.17 -22.04
N GLN A 380 0.92 16.62 -22.82
CA GLN A 380 1.18 17.53 -23.95
C GLN A 380 1.93 18.79 -23.52
N PHE A 381 1.53 19.37 -22.38
CA PHE A 381 2.24 20.52 -21.81
C PHE A 381 3.66 20.17 -21.37
N LYS A 382 3.86 19.02 -20.69
CA LYS A 382 5.19 18.54 -20.30
C LYS A 382 6.09 18.31 -21.54
N ASP A 383 5.60 17.64 -22.57
CA ASP A 383 6.36 17.37 -23.79
C ASP A 383 6.82 18.67 -24.46
N GLN A 384 5.93 19.65 -24.57
CA GLN A 384 6.26 20.98 -25.08
C GLN A 384 7.29 21.70 -24.19
N ARG A 385 7.14 21.61 -22.87
CA ARG A 385 8.04 22.26 -21.90
C ARG A 385 9.47 21.72 -21.98
N TYR A 386 9.64 20.44 -22.28
CA TYR A 386 10.95 19.78 -22.39
C TYR A 386 11.44 19.58 -23.84
N ALA A 387 10.71 20.09 -24.84
CA ALA A 387 11.02 19.89 -26.27
C ALA A 387 12.43 20.35 -26.69
N GLY A 388 13.02 21.31 -25.98
CA GLY A 388 14.39 21.77 -26.23
C GLY A 388 15.45 20.67 -26.08
N TRP A 389 15.22 19.70 -25.18
CA TRP A 389 16.12 18.56 -25.00
C TRP A 389 16.09 17.57 -26.17
N GLN A 390 15.10 17.67 -27.06
CA GLN A 390 15.01 16.85 -28.27
C GLN A 390 15.70 17.49 -29.48
N GLN A 391 16.19 18.73 -29.35
CA GLN A 391 16.95 19.42 -30.38
C GLN A 391 18.42 18.94 -30.40
N PRO A 392 19.17 19.16 -31.50
CA PRO A 392 20.54 18.65 -31.65
C PRO A 392 21.44 18.96 -30.46
N PHE A 393 21.50 20.22 -30.02
CA PHE A 393 22.32 20.64 -28.88
C PHE A 393 21.95 19.91 -27.58
N GLY A 394 20.65 19.87 -27.23
CA GLY A 394 20.18 19.18 -26.02
C GLY A 394 20.52 17.69 -26.02
N LYS A 395 20.42 17.03 -27.17
CA LYS A 395 20.78 15.61 -27.34
C LYS A 395 22.28 15.36 -27.17
N GLU A 396 23.13 16.23 -27.72
CA GLU A 396 24.59 16.12 -27.55
C GLU A 396 25.02 16.27 -26.09
N VAL A 397 24.40 17.21 -25.36
CA VAL A 397 24.64 17.37 -23.92
C VAL A 397 24.28 16.10 -23.16
N LEU A 398 23.07 15.57 -23.37
CA LEU A 398 22.60 14.36 -22.67
C LEU A 398 23.35 13.08 -23.07
N ALA A 399 23.93 13.03 -24.28
CA ALA A 399 24.76 11.93 -24.73
C ALA A 399 26.16 11.92 -24.07
N GLY A 400 26.52 12.96 -23.29
CA GLY A 400 27.84 13.09 -22.67
C GLY A 400 28.93 13.56 -23.64
N ASN A 401 28.56 14.16 -24.77
CA ASN A 401 29.52 14.68 -25.77
C ASN A 401 30.20 15.98 -25.31
N PHE A 402 29.68 16.60 -24.27
CA PHE A 402 30.29 17.75 -23.63
C PHE A 402 30.83 17.38 -22.24
N SER A 403 32.03 17.87 -21.93
CA SER A 403 32.46 18.01 -20.54
C SER A 403 31.89 19.31 -19.97
N LEU A 404 32.03 19.52 -18.66
CA LEU A 404 31.68 20.81 -18.06
C LEU A 404 32.44 21.98 -18.71
N GLU A 405 33.71 21.77 -19.05
CA GLU A 405 34.58 22.76 -19.69
C GLU A 405 34.10 23.08 -21.12
N THR A 406 33.93 22.06 -21.97
CA THR A 406 33.53 22.30 -23.36
C THR A 406 32.10 22.83 -23.47
N LEU A 407 31.22 22.48 -22.53
CA LEU A 407 29.87 23.06 -22.48
C LEU A 407 29.90 24.55 -22.07
N ALA A 408 30.77 24.91 -21.14
CA ALA A 408 30.96 26.31 -20.74
C ALA A 408 31.55 27.14 -21.88
N GLU A 409 32.57 26.63 -22.58
CA GLU A 409 33.13 27.28 -23.78
C GLU A 409 32.07 27.45 -24.87
N HIS A 410 31.29 26.41 -25.17
CA HIS A 410 30.16 26.51 -26.10
C HIS A 410 29.20 27.64 -25.70
N ALA A 411 28.86 27.74 -24.41
CA ALA A 411 27.98 28.79 -23.93
C ALA A 411 28.56 30.21 -24.07
N PHE A 412 29.88 30.38 -23.86
CA PHE A 412 30.57 31.65 -24.06
C PHE A 412 30.67 32.03 -25.54
N GLU A 413 31.10 31.08 -26.40
CA GLU A 413 31.26 31.30 -27.84
C GLU A 413 29.94 31.67 -28.52
N HIS A 414 28.83 31.08 -28.07
CA HIS A 414 27.49 31.32 -28.63
C HIS A 414 26.71 32.40 -27.88
N GLU A 415 27.32 33.06 -26.88
CA GLU A 415 26.72 34.10 -26.05
C GLU A 415 25.32 33.71 -25.52
N LEU A 416 25.16 32.47 -25.03
CA LEU A 416 23.85 31.93 -24.66
C LEU A 416 23.18 32.78 -23.56
N ASN A 417 21.96 33.26 -23.85
CA ASN A 417 21.16 34.08 -22.94
C ASN A 417 19.68 33.63 -22.93
N PRO A 418 19.37 32.43 -22.42
CA PRO A 418 18.01 31.90 -22.40
C PRO A 418 17.08 32.78 -21.52
N GLN A 419 15.85 32.97 -21.96
CA GLN A 419 14.84 33.76 -21.25
C GLN A 419 13.92 32.88 -20.41
N ALA A 420 13.42 33.43 -19.30
CA ALA A 420 12.46 32.73 -18.45
C ALA A 420 11.14 32.45 -19.20
N VAL A 421 10.57 31.26 -18.97
CA VAL A 421 9.30 30.83 -19.55
C VAL A 421 8.33 30.47 -18.44
N SER A 422 7.06 30.89 -18.56
CA SER A 422 6.02 30.61 -17.56
C SER A 422 5.73 29.11 -17.44
N GLY A 423 5.63 28.60 -16.20
CA GLY A 423 5.27 27.22 -15.90
C GLY A 423 3.76 26.93 -15.96
N ARG A 424 2.90 27.96 -16.03
CA ARG A 424 1.44 27.85 -16.19
C ARG A 424 0.72 27.00 -15.12
N GLN A 425 1.22 26.99 -13.89
CA GLN A 425 0.70 26.12 -12.82
C GLN A 425 -0.82 26.27 -12.60
N GLU A 426 -1.32 27.48 -12.42
CA GLU A 426 -2.74 27.73 -12.12
C GLU A 426 -3.64 27.30 -13.29
N MET A 427 -3.13 27.38 -14.52
CA MET A 427 -3.85 26.87 -15.69
C MET A 427 -3.91 25.34 -15.67
N LEU A 428 -2.82 24.66 -15.30
CA LEU A 428 -2.76 23.20 -15.20
C LEU A 428 -3.64 22.66 -14.05
N GLU A 429 -3.67 23.34 -12.91
CA GLU A 429 -4.60 23.03 -11.81
C GLU A 429 -6.06 23.14 -12.28
N ASN A 430 -6.38 24.17 -13.06
CA ASN A 430 -7.71 24.32 -13.68
C ASN A 430 -8.00 23.26 -14.77
N VAL A 431 -6.98 22.74 -15.45
CA VAL A 431 -7.15 21.57 -16.34
C VAL A 431 -7.67 20.39 -15.52
N VAL A 432 -7.04 20.08 -14.38
CA VAL A 432 -7.45 18.98 -13.50
C VAL A 432 -8.85 19.21 -12.92
N ASN A 433 -9.14 20.41 -12.41
CA ASN A 433 -10.45 20.72 -11.82
C ASN A 433 -11.62 20.49 -12.79
N ARG A 434 -11.44 20.77 -14.08
CA ARG A 434 -12.48 20.52 -15.10
C ARG A 434 -12.82 19.04 -15.30
N PHE A 435 -11.92 18.13 -14.93
CA PHE A 435 -12.21 16.68 -14.94
C PHE A 435 -12.81 16.22 -13.61
N ILE A 436 -12.37 16.78 -12.49
CA ILE A 436 -12.91 16.42 -11.16
C ILE A 436 -14.37 16.88 -11.02
N TYR A 437 -14.65 18.12 -11.42
CA TYR A 437 -15.95 18.79 -11.30
C TYR A 437 -16.52 19.10 -12.71
N PRO A 438 -16.97 18.08 -13.46
CA PRO A 438 -17.42 18.23 -14.84
C PRO A 438 -18.76 18.97 -15.00
#